data_AF-A0A0V0UGL6-F1
#
_entry.id   AF-A0A0V0UGL6-F1
#
_cell.length_a   1.000
_cell.length_b   1.000
_cell.length_c   1.000
_cell.angle_alpha   90.00
_cell.angle_beta   90.00
_cell.angle_gamma   90.00
#
_symmetry.space_group_name_H-M   'P 1'
#
loop_
_entity.id
_entity.type
_entity.pdbx_description
1 polymer ?
#
loop_
_entity_poly.entity_id
_entity_poly.type
_entity_poly.pdbx_seq_one_letter_code
_entity_poly.pdbx_strand_id
1 'polypeptide(L)'
;LSKEMGSNSNSGYDLSAATFSPDGRIYQLEYANKAVNNSHTCVAIRGLDGVVFGVEKAVSSSLYEDYSNQRIATVADKIGFVFSGLYPDGRALHHYAVEEAISYHKSYRSDIPCGHLAERLSLYVHAYTLYGALRPFGCSVFLGSWSPLKGPELYLVEPCGSMFGYRSWAIGRSHQAAKAEVDEMNSTTKPVSELINEAARIIYSIRDEARDKHCIMELSWVSEATGGKHELVPENIYREAEEFAKRALEESDDEDDDTFISVTILSSFDRSYFAKLVLQLAMSEAVMDLNGIELQKISDLIVDVNKKLDCTEKEKSCLACEQKKVLFDLNKRLKKSIALSNKVRERRLELENVRCMRRIYESKKQSCNYCKQFEKSTLKLRDADSVDISKSNIGKLKQPNCSEERKAEIHCMLSELDNQNRQLLFYRQLLTEQEKSVEQELQLAKYNQDQVRSSTTTVKNRTVAQVIRFRRMIDAEKQLNSSLDEKCLMLSDELAKQCQQC
;
A
#
# COMPACT_ATOMS: atom_id res chain seq x y z
N LEU A 1 -21.11 -17.23 24.36
CA LEU A 1 -22.34 -16.43 24.20
C LEU A 1 -22.04 -15.24 23.27
N SER A 2 -21.62 -15.50 22.03
CA SER A 2 -21.01 -14.48 21.17
C SER A 2 -20.93 -14.93 19.70
N LYS A 3 -21.94 -15.67 19.22
CA LYS A 3 -21.98 -16.18 17.84
C LYS A 3 -23.37 -16.19 17.19
N GLU A 4 -24.36 -15.55 17.81
CA GLU A 4 -25.75 -15.49 17.35
C GLU A 4 -26.32 -14.07 17.56
N MET A 5 -25.72 -13.09 16.90
CA MET A 5 -26.40 -11.84 16.55
C MET A 5 -26.19 -11.59 15.06
N GLY A 6 -27.29 -11.49 14.32
CA GLY A 6 -27.27 -11.27 12.89
C GLY A 6 -26.74 -9.88 12.53
N SER A 7 -26.18 -9.74 11.33
CA SER A 7 -25.56 -8.51 10.81
C SER A 7 -26.60 -7.45 10.38
N ASN A 8 -27.52 -7.08 11.28
CA ASN A 8 -28.54 -6.05 11.08
C ASN A 8 -29.04 -5.42 12.42
N SER A 9 -28.24 -5.48 13.49
CA SER A 9 -28.49 -4.69 14.71
C SER A 9 -27.97 -3.26 14.54
N ASN A 10 -28.81 -2.40 13.96
CA ASN A 10 -28.55 -0.98 13.72
C ASN A 10 -28.54 -0.17 15.03
N SER A 11 -27.54 -0.46 15.87
CA SER A 11 -27.12 0.38 16.98
C SER A 11 -26.49 1.65 16.43
N GLY A 12 -26.91 2.82 16.92
CA GLY A 12 -26.78 4.13 16.26
C GLY A 12 -25.37 4.72 16.07
N TYR A 13 -24.34 3.88 16.07
CA TYR A 13 -22.97 4.21 15.66
C TYR A 13 -22.85 4.50 14.16
N ASP A 14 -23.87 4.16 13.37
CA ASP A 14 -23.93 4.41 11.92
C ASP A 14 -24.42 5.82 11.54
N LEU A 15 -24.96 6.59 12.49
CA LEU A 15 -25.59 7.89 12.24
C LEU A 15 -24.61 9.06 12.00
N SER A 16 -23.30 8.86 12.23
CA SER A 16 -22.31 9.94 12.20
C SER A 16 -20.92 9.44 11.78
N ALA A 17 -20.22 10.23 10.96
CA ALA A 17 -18.83 9.93 10.58
C ALA A 17 -17.85 10.05 11.75
N ALA A 18 -18.18 10.86 12.77
CA ALA A 18 -17.36 11.05 13.96
C ALA A 18 -17.57 9.97 15.04
N THR A 19 -18.33 8.91 14.75
CA THR A 19 -18.66 7.84 15.70
C THR A 19 -18.04 6.51 15.27
N PHE A 20 -17.18 5.96 16.12
CA PHE A 20 -16.67 4.61 15.96
C PHE A 20 -17.67 3.59 16.50
N SER A 21 -17.79 2.45 15.81
CA SER A 21 -18.45 1.26 16.33
C SER A 21 -17.61 0.57 17.40
N PRO A 22 -18.18 -0.38 18.17
CA PRO A 22 -17.42 -1.21 19.12
C PRO A 22 -16.27 -2.01 18.48
N ASP A 23 -16.34 -2.28 17.18
CA ASP A 23 -15.28 -2.95 16.40
C ASP A 23 -14.18 -1.98 15.90
N GLY A 24 -14.28 -0.68 16.21
CA GLY A 24 -13.36 0.35 15.73
C GLY A 24 -13.57 0.79 14.28
N ARG A 25 -14.78 0.60 13.72
CA ARG A 25 -15.13 0.93 12.33
C ARG A 25 -15.99 2.20 12.23
N ILE A 26 -16.02 2.85 11.08
CA ILE A 26 -16.88 4.00 10.77
C ILE A 26 -17.83 3.61 9.64
N TYR A 27 -19.08 3.26 9.96
CA TYR A 27 -20.01 2.69 8.96
C TYR A 27 -20.41 3.68 7.86
N GLN A 28 -20.45 4.99 8.14
CA GLN A 28 -20.65 6.04 7.12
C GLN A 28 -19.63 5.96 5.97
N LEU A 29 -18.40 5.55 6.26
CA LEU A 29 -17.34 5.35 5.27
C LEU A 29 -17.59 4.13 4.39
N GLU A 30 -18.14 3.07 4.97
CA GLU A 30 -18.54 1.86 4.26
C GLU A 30 -19.77 2.11 3.38
N TYR A 31 -20.67 3.01 3.78
CA TYR A 31 -21.80 3.47 2.95
C TYR A 31 -21.31 4.33 1.78
N ALA A 32 -20.33 5.21 1.99
CA ALA A 32 -19.69 5.97 0.91
C ALA A 32 -18.99 5.05 -0.11
N ASN A 33 -18.25 4.03 0.36
CA ASN A 33 -17.64 3.03 -0.51
C ASN A 33 -18.69 2.16 -1.24
N LYS A 34 -19.85 1.86 -0.63
CA LYS A 34 -20.98 1.22 -1.33
C LYS A 34 -21.56 2.13 -2.44
N ALA A 35 -21.60 3.45 -2.23
CA ALA A 35 -22.04 4.39 -3.28
C ALA A 35 -21.06 4.44 -4.46
N VAL A 36 -19.75 4.29 -4.23
CA VAL A 36 -18.76 4.07 -5.30
C VAL A 36 -19.02 2.74 -6.00
N ASN A 37 -19.11 1.64 -5.25
CA ASN A 37 -19.29 0.28 -5.80
C ASN A 37 -20.65 0.02 -6.48
N ASN A 38 -21.62 0.94 -6.38
CA ASN A 38 -22.88 0.88 -7.11
C ASN A 38 -22.85 1.71 -8.42
N SER A 39 -21.79 2.50 -8.64
CA SER A 39 -21.66 3.42 -9.76
C SER A 39 -20.84 2.84 -10.92
N HIS A 40 -20.80 3.59 -12.01
CA HIS A 40 -20.09 3.35 -13.26
C HIS A 40 -18.67 2.81 -13.10
N THR A 41 -18.32 1.77 -13.87
CA THR A 41 -16.97 1.20 -13.78
C THR A 41 -15.96 2.09 -14.48
N CYS A 42 -14.89 2.47 -13.77
CA CYS A 42 -13.79 3.28 -14.28
C CYS A 42 -12.48 2.52 -14.09
N VAL A 43 -11.67 2.46 -15.14
CA VAL A 43 -10.38 1.78 -15.18
C VAL A 43 -9.29 2.82 -15.48
N ALA A 44 -8.14 2.68 -14.82
CA ALA A 44 -6.96 3.50 -15.06
C ALA A 44 -5.74 2.60 -15.25
N ILE A 45 -4.95 2.85 -16.30
CA ILE A 45 -3.80 2.02 -16.68
C ILE A 45 -2.59 2.90 -16.99
N ARG A 46 -1.47 2.65 -16.30
CA ARG A 46 -0.21 3.40 -16.42
C ARG A 46 0.80 2.59 -17.23
N GLY A 47 1.04 3.01 -18.47
CA GLY A 47 1.96 2.37 -19.39
C GLY A 47 3.43 2.74 -19.18
N LEU A 48 4.20 2.53 -20.24
CA LEU A 48 5.59 2.96 -20.34
C LEU A 48 5.71 4.50 -20.47
N ASP A 49 4.90 5.08 -21.36
CA ASP A 49 5.00 6.45 -21.88
C ASP A 49 3.80 7.36 -21.49
N GLY A 50 2.89 6.89 -20.64
CA GLY A 50 1.72 7.67 -20.23
C GLY A 50 0.69 6.92 -19.37
N VAL A 51 -0.51 7.49 -19.28
CA VAL A 51 -1.67 6.95 -18.57
C VAL A 51 -2.89 6.97 -19.49
N VAL A 52 -3.66 5.88 -19.50
CA VAL A 52 -4.97 5.76 -20.15
C VAL A 52 -6.05 5.65 -19.08
N PHE A 53 -7.19 6.28 -19.34
CA PHE A 53 -8.43 6.11 -18.59
C PHE A 53 -9.54 5.59 -19.49
N GLY A 54 -10.32 4.64 -18.97
CA GLY A 54 -11.56 4.17 -19.58
C GLY A 54 -12.71 4.23 -18.58
N VAL A 55 -13.88 4.69 -19.04
CA VAL A 55 -15.10 4.76 -18.22
C VAL A 55 -16.29 4.16 -18.98
N GLU A 56 -16.97 3.23 -18.33
CA GLU A 56 -18.30 2.77 -18.69
C GLU A 56 -19.32 3.86 -18.30
N LYS A 57 -20.02 4.48 -19.26
CA LYS A 57 -21.08 5.45 -19.01
C LYS A 57 -22.45 4.89 -19.43
N ALA A 58 -23.26 4.46 -18.47
CA ALA A 58 -24.62 4.01 -18.72
C ALA A 58 -25.53 5.22 -18.99
N VAL A 59 -26.22 5.19 -20.13
CA VAL A 59 -27.10 6.23 -20.64
C VAL A 59 -28.54 5.87 -20.30
N SER A 60 -29.11 6.50 -19.27
CA SER A 60 -30.46 6.18 -18.78
C SER A 60 -31.60 6.64 -19.70
N SER A 61 -31.31 7.44 -20.72
CA SER A 61 -32.27 7.88 -21.73
C SER A 61 -31.56 8.26 -23.03
N SER A 62 -32.09 7.81 -24.17
CA SER A 62 -31.67 8.22 -25.52
C SER A 62 -32.01 9.68 -25.87
N LEU A 63 -32.54 10.45 -24.91
CA LEU A 63 -32.73 11.90 -25.01
C LEU A 63 -31.51 12.69 -24.49
N TYR A 64 -30.46 12.02 -24.01
CA TYR A 64 -29.19 12.67 -23.67
C TYR A 64 -28.28 12.76 -24.89
N GLU A 65 -27.67 13.94 -25.08
CA GLU A 65 -26.50 14.13 -25.93
C GLU A 65 -25.33 13.24 -25.48
N ASP A 66 -24.54 12.70 -26.41
CA ASP A 66 -23.46 11.75 -26.11
C ASP A 66 -22.38 12.32 -25.18
N TYR A 67 -22.15 13.64 -25.23
CA TYR A 67 -21.21 14.36 -24.37
C TYR A 67 -21.78 14.69 -22.97
N SER A 68 -23.01 14.27 -22.66
CA SER A 68 -23.65 14.51 -21.36
C SER A 68 -23.00 13.67 -20.24
N ASN A 69 -23.03 14.21 -19.02
CA ASN A 69 -22.60 13.55 -17.77
C ASN A 69 -21.18 12.94 -17.78
N GLN A 70 -20.22 13.60 -18.44
CA GLN A 70 -18.81 13.21 -18.47
C GLN A 70 -18.22 12.96 -17.08
N ARG A 71 -17.55 11.81 -16.92
CA ARG A 71 -16.84 11.40 -15.70
C ARG A 71 -15.34 11.63 -15.79
N ILE A 72 -14.84 11.82 -17.01
CA ILE A 72 -13.48 12.29 -17.29
C ILE A 72 -13.47 13.83 -17.32
N ALA A 73 -12.47 14.43 -16.69
CA ALA A 73 -12.21 15.86 -16.72
C ALA A 73 -10.68 16.14 -16.69
N THR A 74 -10.29 17.37 -17.02
CA THR A 74 -8.89 17.83 -16.94
C THR A 74 -8.68 18.78 -15.76
N VAL A 75 -7.50 18.74 -15.15
CA VAL A 75 -7.01 19.71 -14.17
C VAL A 75 -5.64 20.23 -14.64
N ALA A 76 -5.49 21.55 -14.71
CA ALA A 76 -4.25 22.25 -15.10
C ALA A 76 -3.58 21.70 -16.38
N ASP A 77 -4.39 21.42 -17.41
CA ASP A 77 -4.05 20.92 -18.76
C ASP A 77 -3.28 19.59 -18.85
N LYS A 78 -2.68 19.10 -17.76
CA LYS A 78 -1.71 17.98 -17.73
C LYS A 78 -2.11 16.85 -16.78
N ILE A 79 -3.18 17.01 -16.02
CA ILE A 79 -3.66 16.01 -15.07
C ILE A 79 -5.07 15.57 -15.49
N GLY A 80 -5.21 14.28 -15.79
CA GLY A 80 -6.51 13.63 -15.95
C GLY A 80 -7.14 13.39 -14.59
N PHE A 81 -8.42 13.74 -14.48
CA PHE A 81 -9.26 13.56 -13.29
C PHE A 81 -10.45 12.68 -13.69
N VAL A 82 -10.57 11.49 -13.10
CA VAL A 82 -11.64 10.53 -13.45
C VAL A 82 -12.28 9.98 -12.19
N PHE A 83 -13.61 9.91 -12.14
CA PHE A 83 -14.31 9.61 -10.89
C PHE A 83 -15.49 8.62 -10.99
N SER A 84 -15.56 7.71 -10.02
CA SER A 84 -16.70 6.80 -9.83
C SER A 84 -17.37 7.03 -8.48
N GLY A 85 -18.69 6.85 -8.45
CA GLY A 85 -19.57 7.20 -7.34
C GLY A 85 -20.59 8.28 -7.70
N LEU A 86 -20.99 9.05 -6.69
CA LEU A 86 -22.02 10.09 -6.76
C LEU A 86 -21.55 11.30 -7.58
N TYR A 87 -22.31 11.64 -8.63
CA TYR A 87 -21.86 12.61 -9.65
C TYR A 87 -21.64 14.05 -9.12
N PRO A 88 -22.54 14.63 -8.30
CA PRO A 88 -22.28 15.93 -7.65
C PRO A 88 -21.01 15.96 -6.79
N ASP A 89 -20.70 14.88 -6.08
CA ASP A 89 -19.51 14.78 -5.23
C ASP A 89 -18.23 14.79 -6.08
N GLY A 90 -18.20 14.01 -7.16
CA GLY A 90 -17.09 14.01 -8.11
C GLY A 90 -16.86 15.39 -8.76
N ARG A 91 -17.95 16.09 -9.12
CA ARG A 91 -17.89 17.48 -9.62
C ARG A 91 -17.36 18.47 -8.57
N ALA A 92 -17.72 18.30 -7.29
CA ALA A 92 -17.20 19.14 -6.20
C ALA A 92 -15.69 18.88 -5.95
N LEU A 93 -15.26 17.62 -5.99
CA LEU A 93 -13.84 17.24 -5.89
C LEU A 93 -13.03 17.74 -7.09
N HIS A 94 -13.60 17.74 -8.31
CA HIS A 94 -12.98 18.35 -9.49
C HIS A 94 -12.78 19.86 -9.31
N HIS A 95 -13.80 20.58 -8.82
CA HIS A 95 -13.68 22.01 -8.53
C HIS A 95 -12.57 22.32 -7.53
N TYR A 96 -12.53 21.60 -6.39
CA TYR A 96 -11.48 21.76 -5.39
C TYR A 96 -10.08 21.48 -5.98
N ALA A 97 -9.94 20.43 -6.80
CA ALA A 97 -8.67 20.11 -7.45
C ALA A 97 -8.20 21.21 -8.42
N VAL A 98 -9.12 21.84 -9.16
CA VAL A 98 -8.82 22.99 -10.02
C VAL A 98 -8.43 24.22 -9.20
N GLU A 99 -9.14 24.51 -8.11
CA GLU A 99 -8.81 25.64 -7.22
C GLU A 99 -7.44 25.47 -6.54
N GLU A 100 -7.12 24.28 -6.06
CA GLU A 100 -5.82 23.95 -5.47
C GLU A 100 -4.69 24.07 -6.51
N ALA A 101 -4.88 23.57 -7.73
CA ALA A 101 -3.91 23.70 -8.80
C ALA A 101 -3.66 25.17 -9.21
N ILE A 102 -4.72 25.97 -9.29
CA ILE A 102 -4.63 27.42 -9.56
C ILE A 102 -3.93 28.15 -8.40
N SER A 103 -4.21 27.77 -7.15
CA SER A 103 -3.57 28.32 -5.95
C SER A 103 -2.06 28.01 -5.92
N TYR A 104 -1.70 26.77 -6.25
CA TYR A 104 -0.32 26.32 -6.39
C TYR A 104 0.42 27.11 -7.47
N HIS A 105 -0.14 27.21 -8.68
CA HIS A 105 0.50 27.96 -9.77
C HIS A 105 0.64 29.46 -9.45
N LYS A 106 -0.35 30.09 -8.80
CA LYS A 106 -0.24 31.48 -8.31
C LYS A 106 0.92 31.68 -7.33
N SER A 107 1.16 30.68 -6.47
CA SER A 107 2.14 30.73 -5.38
C SER A 107 3.56 30.39 -5.83
N TYR A 108 3.72 29.31 -6.61
CA TYR A 108 5.02 28.74 -6.99
C TYR A 108 5.44 29.04 -8.44
N ARG A 109 4.53 29.56 -9.28
CA ARG A 109 4.76 29.86 -10.71
C ARG A 109 5.18 28.63 -11.54
N SER A 110 4.73 27.47 -11.10
CA SER A 110 4.90 26.17 -11.74
C SER A 110 3.58 25.39 -11.69
N ASP A 111 3.44 24.40 -12.57
CA ASP A 111 2.29 23.50 -12.55
C ASP A 111 2.37 22.56 -11.34
N ILE A 112 1.21 22.17 -10.79
CA ILE A 112 1.16 21.32 -9.61
C ILE A 112 1.61 19.89 -9.94
N PRO A 113 2.56 19.28 -9.18
CA PRO A 113 2.89 17.87 -9.36
C PRO A 113 1.68 16.99 -9.01
N CYS A 114 1.36 16.00 -9.85
CA CYS A 114 0.17 15.16 -9.68
C CYS A 114 0.10 14.48 -8.30
N GLY A 115 1.22 13.93 -7.80
CA GLY A 115 1.29 13.36 -6.46
C GLY A 115 1.04 14.35 -5.31
N HIS A 116 1.31 15.65 -5.51
CA HIS A 116 0.98 16.68 -4.52
C HIS A 116 -0.49 17.10 -4.63
N LEU A 117 -1.05 17.23 -5.84
CA LEU A 117 -2.49 17.41 -6.01
C LEU A 117 -3.28 16.26 -5.35
N ALA A 118 -2.81 15.02 -5.52
CA ALA A 118 -3.40 13.83 -4.92
C ALA A 118 -3.33 13.86 -3.38
N GLU A 119 -2.18 14.22 -2.79
CA GLU A 119 -2.02 14.44 -1.35
C GLU A 119 -3.00 15.51 -0.82
N ARG A 120 -3.08 16.67 -1.49
CA ARG A 120 -3.96 17.78 -1.09
C ARG A 120 -5.44 17.41 -1.18
N LEU A 121 -5.85 16.71 -2.24
CA LEU A 121 -7.20 16.14 -2.41
C LEU A 121 -7.51 15.09 -1.32
N SER A 122 -6.55 14.22 -1.00
CA SER A 122 -6.70 13.19 0.04
C SER A 122 -6.93 13.78 1.42
N LEU A 123 -6.18 14.82 1.79
CA LEU A 123 -6.36 15.56 3.05
C LEU A 123 -7.71 16.29 3.10
N TYR A 124 -8.18 16.83 1.98
CA TYR A 124 -9.50 17.46 1.88
C TYR A 124 -10.64 16.43 2.06
N VAL A 125 -10.58 15.29 1.36
CA VAL A 125 -11.54 14.17 1.53
C VAL A 125 -11.53 13.65 2.97
N HIS A 126 -10.35 13.47 3.57
CA HIS A 126 -10.20 13.01 4.95
C HIS A 126 -10.91 13.94 5.97
N ALA A 127 -10.86 15.27 5.78
CA ALA A 127 -11.51 16.20 6.69
C ALA A 127 -13.04 15.96 6.80
N TYR A 128 -13.68 15.48 5.73
CA TYR A 128 -15.11 15.16 5.70
C TYR A 128 -15.46 13.83 6.40
N THR A 129 -14.46 13.05 6.84
CA THR A 129 -14.65 11.84 7.64
C THR A 129 -14.50 12.07 9.15
N LEU A 130 -14.14 13.28 9.58
CA LEU A 130 -13.81 13.58 10.99
C LEU A 130 -14.93 14.30 11.76
N TYR A 131 -15.80 15.03 11.07
CA TYR A 131 -16.81 15.90 11.70
C TYR A 131 -18.22 15.37 11.46
N GLY A 132 -18.97 15.08 12.53
CA GLY A 132 -20.36 14.61 12.45
C GLY A 132 -21.38 15.61 11.88
N ALA A 133 -20.96 16.85 11.60
CA ALA A 133 -21.74 17.86 10.87
C ALA A 133 -21.57 17.75 9.34
N LEU A 134 -20.65 16.91 8.87
CA LEU A 134 -20.38 16.62 7.46
C LEU A 134 -20.63 15.13 7.19
N ARG A 135 -20.89 14.80 5.92
CA ARG A 135 -20.85 13.41 5.42
C ARG A 135 -19.57 13.20 4.61
N PRO A 136 -19.02 11.97 4.56
CA PRO A 136 -17.98 11.63 3.59
C PRO A 136 -18.45 11.84 2.14
N PHE A 137 -17.49 12.01 1.23
CA PHE A 137 -17.75 12.01 -0.21
C PHE A 137 -18.08 10.60 -0.69
N GLY A 138 -19.20 10.41 -1.39
CA GLY A 138 -19.61 9.14 -1.99
C GLY A 138 -18.90 8.86 -3.32
N CYS A 139 -17.61 9.17 -3.41
CA CYS A 139 -16.86 9.22 -4.68
C CYS A 139 -15.38 8.86 -4.49
N SER A 140 -14.86 7.99 -5.37
CA SER A 140 -13.42 7.74 -5.54
C SER A 140 -12.92 8.48 -6.79
N VAL A 141 -11.67 8.95 -6.77
CA VAL A 141 -11.07 9.78 -7.83
C VAL A 141 -9.70 9.23 -8.22
N PHE A 142 -9.52 8.96 -9.51
CA PHE A 142 -8.20 8.81 -10.11
C PHE A 142 -7.62 10.15 -10.54
N LEU A 143 -6.30 10.28 -10.37
CA LEU A 143 -5.48 11.38 -10.88
C LEU A 143 -4.30 10.79 -11.66
N GLY A 144 -4.13 11.18 -12.92
CA GLY A 144 -3.04 10.69 -13.77
C GLY A 144 -2.35 11.81 -14.54
N SER A 145 -1.04 11.69 -14.73
CA SER A 145 -0.25 12.67 -15.49
C SER A 145 0.99 12.03 -16.09
N TRP A 146 1.60 12.68 -17.07
CA TRP A 146 2.92 12.34 -17.58
C TRP A 146 3.83 13.59 -17.56
N SER A 147 5.11 13.39 -17.27
CA SER A 147 6.13 14.44 -17.31
C SER A 147 7.49 13.87 -17.69
N PRO A 148 8.27 14.52 -18.56
CA PRO A 148 9.57 14.01 -19.02
C PRO A 148 10.61 13.87 -17.89
N LEU A 149 10.38 14.49 -16.72
CA LEU A 149 11.26 14.38 -15.55
C LEU A 149 10.92 13.22 -14.61
N LYS A 150 9.74 12.59 -14.77
CA LYS A 150 9.19 11.58 -13.84
C LYS A 150 8.63 10.33 -14.54
N GLY A 151 8.34 10.40 -15.83
CA GLY A 151 7.50 9.42 -16.53
C GLY A 151 6.02 9.57 -16.13
N PRO A 152 5.21 8.52 -16.32
CA PRO A 152 3.80 8.53 -15.95
C PRO A 152 3.58 8.28 -14.44
N GLU A 153 2.67 9.08 -13.86
CA GLU A 153 2.16 8.93 -12.50
C GLU A 153 0.65 8.67 -12.53
N LEU A 154 0.19 7.68 -11.75
CA LEU A 154 -1.22 7.38 -11.53
C LEU A 154 -1.48 7.21 -10.03
N TYR A 155 -2.47 7.92 -9.52
CA TYR A 155 -2.92 7.89 -8.12
C TYR A 155 -4.43 7.66 -8.03
N LEU A 156 -4.86 7.03 -6.94
CA LEU A 156 -6.26 6.97 -6.51
C LEU A 156 -6.40 7.68 -5.16
N VAL A 157 -7.48 8.45 -5.00
CA VAL A 157 -8.00 8.93 -3.71
C VAL A 157 -9.36 8.28 -3.46
N GLU A 158 -9.51 7.62 -2.31
CA GLU A 158 -10.75 6.96 -1.89
C GLU A 158 -11.55 7.81 -0.86
N PRO A 159 -12.87 7.57 -0.67
CA PRO A 159 -13.73 8.25 0.33
C PRO A 159 -13.19 8.34 1.77
N CYS A 160 -12.24 7.48 2.15
CA CYS A 160 -11.55 7.50 3.44
C CYS A 160 -10.48 8.59 3.56
N GLY A 161 -10.14 9.26 2.46
CA GLY A 161 -8.99 10.16 2.39
C GLY A 161 -7.64 9.42 2.40
N SER A 162 -7.61 8.16 1.94
CA SER A 162 -6.36 7.46 1.61
C SER A 162 -5.96 7.75 0.16
N MET A 163 -4.66 7.92 -0.05
CA MET A 163 -4.06 8.07 -1.37
C MET A 163 -2.97 7.01 -1.58
N PHE A 164 -3.04 6.30 -2.71
CA PHE A 164 -1.99 5.38 -3.14
C PHE A 164 -1.67 5.56 -4.62
N GLY A 165 -0.42 5.31 -5.00
CA GLY A 165 0.02 5.29 -6.39
C GLY A 165 -0.09 3.89 -6.98
N TYR A 166 -0.65 3.77 -8.19
CA TYR A 166 -0.94 2.49 -8.85
C TYR A 166 -0.19 2.34 -10.16
N ARG A 167 0.03 1.08 -10.59
CA ARG A 167 0.32 0.76 -11.98
C ARG A 167 -0.97 0.76 -12.79
N SER A 168 -2.00 0.15 -12.24
CA SER A 168 -3.31 0.08 -12.85
C SER A 168 -4.33 -0.33 -11.79
N TRP A 169 -5.59 0.05 -11.96
CA TRP A 169 -6.68 -0.22 -11.00
C TRP A 169 -8.06 0.03 -11.61
N ALA A 170 -9.10 -0.48 -10.95
CA ALA A 170 -10.49 -0.19 -11.28
C ALA A 170 -11.33 0.18 -10.05
N ILE A 171 -12.37 0.99 -10.27
CA ILE A 171 -13.38 1.42 -9.28
C ILE A 171 -14.77 1.38 -9.91
N GLY A 172 -15.84 1.32 -9.10
CA GLY A 172 -17.22 1.20 -9.60
C GLY A 172 -17.81 -0.20 -9.44
N ARG A 173 -18.83 -0.54 -10.24
CA ARG A 173 -19.63 -1.77 -10.11
C ARG A 173 -18.84 -3.02 -10.45
N SER A 174 -18.36 -3.15 -11.68
CA SER A 174 -17.67 -4.36 -12.17
C SER A 174 -16.17 -4.38 -11.81
N HIS A 175 -15.76 -3.62 -10.79
CA HIS A 175 -14.34 -3.38 -10.49
C HIS A 175 -13.53 -4.62 -10.08
N GLN A 176 -14.18 -5.73 -9.74
CA GLN A 176 -13.49 -6.98 -9.36
C GLN A 176 -13.07 -7.76 -10.61
N ALA A 177 -13.96 -7.92 -11.59
CA ALA A 177 -13.63 -8.47 -12.90
C ALA A 177 -12.60 -7.58 -13.61
N ALA A 178 -12.84 -6.27 -13.64
CA ALA A 178 -11.90 -5.31 -14.23
C ALA A 178 -10.52 -5.30 -13.57
N LYS A 179 -10.38 -5.75 -12.31
CA LYS A 179 -9.06 -5.90 -11.66
C LYS A 179 -8.32 -7.17 -12.07
N ALA A 180 -9.02 -8.28 -12.29
CA ALA A 180 -8.39 -9.52 -12.75
C ALA A 180 -7.70 -9.31 -14.11
N GLU A 181 -8.48 -8.83 -15.09
CA GLU A 181 -8.00 -8.41 -16.42
C GLU A 181 -6.78 -7.47 -16.35
N VAL A 182 -6.83 -6.50 -15.43
CA VAL A 182 -5.81 -5.46 -15.26
C VAL A 182 -4.56 -5.94 -14.52
N ASP A 183 -4.67 -6.94 -13.65
CA ASP A 183 -3.55 -7.54 -12.92
C ASP A 183 -2.83 -8.64 -13.74
N GLU A 184 -3.53 -9.29 -14.69
CA GLU A 184 -2.94 -10.24 -15.64
C GLU A 184 -2.09 -9.53 -16.72
N MET A 185 -2.46 -8.31 -17.10
CA MET A 185 -1.70 -7.50 -18.04
C MET A 185 -0.44 -6.87 -17.43
N ASN A 186 0.72 -7.08 -18.07
CA ASN A 186 1.93 -6.31 -17.79
C ASN A 186 1.87 -4.89 -18.42
N SER A 187 0.96 -4.08 -17.90
CA SER A 187 0.73 -2.68 -18.31
C SER A 187 2.02 -1.85 -18.39
N THR A 188 2.93 -2.05 -17.44
CA THR A 188 4.18 -1.28 -17.33
C THR A 188 5.20 -1.44 -18.46
N THR A 189 4.99 -2.36 -19.41
CA THR A 189 5.83 -2.47 -20.61
C THR A 189 5.13 -2.11 -21.91
N LYS A 190 3.80 -1.92 -21.90
CA LYS A 190 3.02 -1.56 -23.10
C LYS A 190 3.05 -0.04 -23.36
N PRO A 191 3.10 0.40 -24.62
CA PRO A 191 2.92 1.80 -24.98
C PRO A 191 1.44 2.21 -24.82
N VAL A 192 1.20 3.51 -24.65
CA VAL A 192 -0.15 4.06 -24.45
C VAL A 192 -1.12 3.71 -25.59
N SER A 193 -0.65 3.65 -26.84
CA SER A 193 -1.48 3.27 -27.99
C SER A 193 -2.09 1.86 -27.86
N GLU A 194 -1.32 0.89 -27.37
CA GLU A 194 -1.79 -0.46 -27.10
C GLU A 194 -2.75 -0.48 -25.89
N LEU A 195 -2.48 0.35 -24.88
CA LEU A 195 -3.31 0.44 -23.68
C LEU A 195 -4.67 1.10 -23.89
N ILE A 196 -4.87 1.88 -24.95
CA ILE A 196 -6.20 2.37 -25.34
C ILE A 196 -7.09 1.19 -25.78
N ASN A 197 -6.55 0.31 -26.61
CA ASN A 197 -7.26 -0.89 -27.10
C ASN A 197 -7.57 -1.86 -25.94
N GLU A 198 -6.62 -2.06 -25.03
CA GLU A 198 -6.84 -2.88 -23.82
C GLU A 198 -7.84 -2.26 -22.83
N ALA A 199 -7.80 -0.93 -22.63
CA ALA A 199 -8.80 -0.25 -21.81
C ALA A 199 -10.21 -0.38 -22.41
N ALA A 200 -10.33 -0.30 -23.74
CA ALA A 200 -11.59 -0.56 -24.44
C ALA A 200 -12.06 -2.01 -24.27
N ARG A 201 -11.15 -3.00 -24.47
CA ARG A 201 -11.43 -4.43 -24.27
C ARG A 201 -11.99 -4.71 -22.88
N ILE A 202 -11.38 -4.18 -21.82
CA ILE A 202 -11.86 -4.34 -20.44
C ILE A 202 -13.23 -3.71 -20.22
N ILE A 203 -13.44 -2.47 -20.71
CA ILE A 203 -14.74 -1.78 -20.53
C ILE A 203 -15.87 -2.53 -21.26
N TYR A 204 -15.55 -3.23 -22.35
CA TYR A 204 -16.47 -4.12 -23.05
C TYR A 204 -16.66 -5.48 -22.34
N SER A 205 -15.60 -6.16 -21.86
CA SER A 205 -15.72 -7.48 -21.23
C SER A 205 -16.45 -7.48 -19.88
N ILE A 206 -16.49 -6.34 -19.19
CA ILE A 206 -17.17 -6.19 -17.88
C ILE A 206 -18.62 -5.67 -17.98
N ARG A 207 -19.14 -5.48 -19.20
CA ARG A 207 -20.43 -4.83 -19.47
C ARG A 207 -21.62 -5.75 -19.24
N ASP A 208 -22.57 -5.32 -18.41
CA ASP A 208 -23.82 -6.03 -18.14
C ASP A 208 -24.94 -5.54 -19.08
N GLU A 209 -25.00 -6.08 -20.30
CA GLU A 209 -26.00 -5.69 -21.31
C GLU A 209 -27.46 -5.94 -20.87
N ALA A 210 -27.66 -6.92 -19.99
CA ALA A 210 -28.99 -7.24 -19.46
C ALA A 210 -29.53 -6.15 -18.53
N ARG A 211 -28.64 -5.37 -17.89
CA ARG A 211 -29.00 -4.18 -17.11
C ARG A 211 -28.92 -2.89 -17.93
N ASP A 212 -27.74 -2.57 -18.45
CA ASP A 212 -27.42 -1.24 -18.97
C ASP A 212 -27.43 -1.25 -20.51
N LYS A 213 -28.66 -1.24 -21.04
CA LYS A 213 -28.98 -1.38 -22.48
C LYS A 213 -28.27 -0.40 -23.42
N HIS A 214 -27.82 0.74 -22.92
CA HIS A 214 -27.04 1.72 -23.65
C HIS A 214 -25.88 2.16 -22.76
N CYS A 215 -24.69 1.61 -22.99
CA CYS A 215 -23.44 2.15 -22.44
C CYS A 215 -22.64 2.82 -23.56
N ILE A 216 -22.17 4.04 -23.29
CA ILE A 216 -21.13 4.72 -24.05
C ILE A 216 -19.81 4.52 -23.29
N MET A 217 -18.70 4.39 -24.00
CA MET A 217 -17.37 4.37 -23.40
C MET A 217 -16.78 5.79 -23.45
N GLU A 218 -16.18 6.27 -22.36
CA GLU A 218 -15.33 7.47 -22.39
C GLU A 218 -13.86 7.04 -22.28
N LEU A 219 -13.00 7.49 -23.21
CA LEU A 219 -11.56 7.23 -23.20
C LEU A 219 -10.77 8.54 -23.15
N SER A 220 -9.71 8.57 -22.34
CA SER A 220 -8.76 9.69 -22.33
C SER A 220 -7.33 9.24 -22.08
N TRP A 221 -6.38 10.09 -22.46
CA TRP A 221 -4.95 9.81 -22.34
C TRP A 221 -4.14 11.02 -21.87
N VAL A 222 -2.98 10.74 -21.28
CA VAL A 222 -1.91 11.71 -21.02
C VAL A 222 -0.56 11.02 -21.16
N SER A 223 0.25 11.43 -22.13
CA SER A 223 1.42 10.67 -22.59
C SER A 223 2.52 11.55 -23.16
N GLU A 224 3.65 10.95 -23.54
CA GLU A 224 4.67 11.62 -24.34
C GLU A 224 4.11 12.11 -25.69
N ALA A 225 3.24 11.32 -26.34
CA ALA A 225 2.62 11.66 -27.62
C ALA A 225 1.73 12.92 -27.54
N THR A 226 1.05 13.16 -26.41
CA THR A 226 0.27 14.39 -26.17
C THR A 226 1.12 15.57 -25.68
N GLY A 227 2.45 15.42 -25.60
CA GLY A 227 3.35 16.40 -24.98
C GLY A 227 3.09 16.59 -23.47
N GLY A 228 2.52 15.58 -22.80
CA GLY A 228 2.11 15.63 -21.40
C GLY A 228 0.80 16.37 -21.13
N LYS A 229 -0.01 16.66 -22.15
CA LYS A 229 -1.39 17.17 -21.96
C LYS A 229 -2.37 16.04 -21.70
N HIS A 230 -3.40 16.31 -20.90
CA HIS A 230 -4.54 15.41 -20.75
C HIS A 230 -5.71 15.83 -21.65
N GLU A 231 -6.12 14.93 -22.53
CA GLU A 231 -7.18 15.12 -23.52
C GLU A 231 -7.96 13.82 -23.73
N LEU A 232 -9.18 13.93 -24.28
CA LEU A 232 -9.97 12.77 -24.69
C LEU A 232 -9.30 12.10 -25.90
N VAL A 233 -9.44 10.78 -26.03
CA VAL A 233 -8.89 10.04 -27.18
C VAL A 233 -9.58 10.52 -28.47
N PRO A 234 -8.83 10.90 -29.53
CA PRO A 234 -9.41 11.33 -30.80
C PRO A 234 -10.33 10.28 -31.44
N GLU A 235 -11.42 10.76 -32.07
CA GLU A 235 -12.50 9.96 -32.66
C GLU A 235 -12.04 8.79 -33.54
N ASN A 236 -10.97 8.97 -34.31
CA ASN A 236 -10.42 7.91 -35.17
C ASN A 236 -9.77 6.77 -34.36
N ILE A 237 -9.05 7.10 -33.29
CA ILE A 237 -8.42 6.11 -32.39
C ILE A 237 -9.49 5.48 -31.49
N TYR A 238 -10.48 6.26 -31.06
CA TYR A 238 -11.61 5.76 -30.28
C TYR A 238 -12.36 4.64 -31.03
N ARG A 239 -12.67 4.83 -32.32
CA ARG A 239 -13.34 3.82 -33.15
C ARG A 239 -12.49 2.57 -33.39
N GLU A 240 -11.19 2.73 -33.64
CA GLU A 240 -10.25 1.61 -33.79
C GLU A 240 -10.22 0.74 -32.52
N ALA A 241 -10.17 1.37 -31.34
CA ALA A 241 -10.23 0.69 -30.05
C ALA A 241 -11.60 0.03 -29.78
N GLU A 242 -12.70 0.66 -30.22
CA GLU A 242 -14.05 0.11 -30.09
C GLU A 242 -14.27 -1.11 -31.00
N GLU A 243 -13.78 -1.09 -32.24
CA GLU A 243 -13.80 -2.22 -33.16
C GLU A 243 -12.90 -3.37 -32.69
N PHE A 244 -11.74 -3.05 -32.10
CA PHE A 244 -10.86 -4.04 -31.45
C PHE A 244 -11.57 -4.72 -30.28
N ALA A 245 -12.20 -3.94 -29.40
CA ALA A 245 -12.88 -4.47 -28.21
C ALA A 245 -14.07 -5.38 -28.55
N LYS A 246 -14.83 -5.07 -29.61
CA LYS A 246 -15.93 -5.90 -30.10
C LYS A 246 -15.44 -7.23 -30.68
N ARG A 247 -14.40 -7.21 -31.52
CA ARG A 247 -13.80 -8.42 -32.08
C ARG A 247 -13.25 -9.36 -31.01
N ALA A 248 -12.59 -8.79 -29.99
CA ALA A 248 -12.05 -9.57 -28.87
C ALA A 248 -13.12 -10.23 -27.99
N LEU A 249 -14.38 -9.80 -28.05
CA LEU A 249 -15.53 -10.50 -27.45
C LEU A 249 -16.04 -11.62 -28.35
N GLU A 250 -16.19 -11.35 -29.65
CA GLU A 250 -16.59 -12.36 -30.64
C GLU A 250 -15.64 -13.56 -30.67
N GLU A 251 -14.33 -13.33 -30.48
CA GLU A 251 -13.30 -14.37 -30.42
C GLU A 251 -13.32 -15.18 -29.10
N SER A 252 -13.87 -14.65 -28.00
CA SER A 252 -13.86 -15.33 -26.68
C SER A 252 -15.02 -16.30 -26.44
N ASP A 253 -16.15 -16.12 -27.12
CA ASP A 253 -17.34 -16.98 -26.95
C ASP A 253 -17.18 -18.38 -27.60
N ASP A 254 -16.13 -18.59 -28.42
CA ASP A 254 -15.89 -19.82 -29.20
C ASP A 254 -14.94 -20.86 -28.54
N GLU A 255 -14.21 -20.53 -27.46
CA GLU A 255 -13.10 -21.38 -26.93
C GLU A 255 -13.44 -22.29 -25.72
N ASP A 256 -14.62 -22.20 -25.10
CA ASP A 256 -14.86 -22.60 -23.69
C ASP A 256 -15.12 -24.12 -23.44
N ASP A 257 -14.94 -25.02 -24.43
CA ASP A 257 -15.62 -26.35 -24.47
C ASP A 257 -14.74 -27.61 -24.23
N ASP A 258 -13.42 -27.54 -23.93
CA ASP A 258 -12.61 -28.78 -23.80
C ASP A 258 -11.41 -28.80 -22.81
N THR A 259 -11.19 -29.98 -22.19
CA THR A 259 -10.00 -30.53 -21.48
C THR A 259 -10.08 -30.79 -19.95
N PHE A 260 -9.96 -32.07 -19.54
CA PHE A 260 -9.58 -32.48 -18.16
C PHE A 260 -8.93 -33.89 -18.11
N ILE A 261 -7.72 -34.05 -17.54
CA ILE A 261 -6.99 -35.35 -17.43
C ILE A 261 -6.24 -35.49 -16.06
N SER A 262 -6.01 -36.72 -15.58
CA SER A 262 -5.35 -37.09 -14.29
C SER A 262 -4.39 -38.29 -14.43
N VAL A 263 -3.57 -38.65 -13.40
CA VAL A 263 -2.95 -40.00 -13.16
C VAL A 263 -2.11 -40.08 -11.83
N THR A 264 -1.72 -41.29 -11.36
CA THR A 264 -1.32 -41.61 -9.96
C THR A 264 -0.06 -42.52 -9.76
N ILE A 265 0.56 -42.43 -8.55
CA ILE A 265 1.91 -42.83 -8.07
C ILE A 265 2.21 -44.35 -7.84
N LEU A 266 3.49 -44.78 -8.07
CA LEU A 266 4.42 -45.60 -7.21
C LEU A 266 5.70 -45.96 -8.04
N SER A 267 6.81 -46.66 -7.65
CA SER A 267 7.62 -46.94 -6.42
C SER A 267 9.15 -46.74 -6.80
N SER A 268 10.29 -47.10 -6.16
CA SER A 268 10.77 -47.60 -4.84
C SER A 268 12.34 -47.53 -4.76
N PHE A 269 12.92 -47.53 -3.55
CA PHE A 269 14.32 -47.90 -3.13
C PHE A 269 15.62 -47.15 -3.60
N ASP A 270 15.91 -46.05 -2.89
CA ASP A 270 17.13 -45.70 -2.12
C ASP A 270 18.57 -45.61 -2.70
N ARG A 271 18.97 -44.36 -3.00
CA ARG A 271 20.30 -43.71 -2.85
C ARG A 271 20.19 -42.40 -2.02
N SER A 272 19.07 -42.18 -1.33
CA SER A 272 18.58 -40.87 -0.87
C SER A 272 19.49 -40.21 0.16
N TYR A 273 20.15 -41.01 0.99
CA TYR A 273 21.02 -40.54 2.07
C TYR A 273 22.27 -39.79 1.62
N PHE A 274 22.85 -40.14 0.47
CA PHE A 274 24.09 -39.50 -0.01
C PHE A 274 23.84 -38.08 -0.56
N ALA A 275 22.67 -37.85 -1.18
CA ALA A 275 22.27 -36.53 -1.69
C ALA A 275 22.00 -35.51 -0.56
N LYS A 276 21.38 -35.96 0.55
CA LYS A 276 21.16 -35.13 1.76
C LYS A 276 22.47 -34.62 2.35
N LEU A 277 23.54 -35.40 2.21
CA LEU A 277 24.85 -35.16 2.80
C LEU A 277 25.58 -33.94 2.21
N VAL A 278 25.56 -33.80 0.88
CA VAL A 278 26.26 -32.73 0.15
C VAL A 278 25.53 -31.39 0.29
N LEU A 279 24.20 -31.41 0.20
CA LEU A 279 23.37 -30.19 0.24
C LEU A 279 23.47 -29.47 1.60
N GLN A 280 23.50 -30.23 2.70
CA GLN A 280 23.59 -29.70 4.07
C GLN A 280 24.93 -28.98 4.34
N LEU A 281 26.01 -29.36 3.65
CA LEU A 281 27.31 -28.68 3.73
C LEU A 281 27.31 -27.39 2.90
N ALA A 282 26.83 -27.42 1.65
CA ALA A 282 26.78 -26.25 0.77
C ALA A 282 25.94 -25.09 1.36
N MET A 283 24.88 -25.40 2.12
CA MET A 283 24.06 -24.39 2.80
C MET A 283 24.73 -23.74 4.03
N SER A 284 25.92 -24.19 4.46
CA SER A 284 26.56 -23.70 5.69
C SER A 284 27.56 -22.56 5.49
N GLU A 285 28.13 -22.40 4.30
CA GLU A 285 29.08 -21.31 4.00
C GLU A 285 28.37 -19.97 3.66
N ALA A 286 27.11 -20.02 3.22
CA ALA A 286 26.34 -18.88 2.74
C ALA A 286 25.47 -18.19 3.83
N VAL A 287 25.96 -18.07 5.07
CA VAL A 287 25.16 -17.52 6.20
C VAL A 287 25.88 -16.42 6.97
N MET A 288 26.20 -15.31 6.30
CA MET A 288 26.50 -14.01 6.93
C MET A 288 25.71 -12.90 6.24
N ASP A 289 24.90 -12.16 7.02
CA ASP A 289 24.19 -10.93 6.64
C ASP A 289 23.17 -11.00 5.47
N LEU A 290 22.17 -11.87 5.67
CA LEU A 290 20.97 -12.07 4.84
C LEU A 290 20.28 -10.78 4.33
N ASN A 291 20.71 -10.35 3.15
CA ASN A 291 19.90 -9.55 2.23
C ASN A 291 19.17 -10.47 1.24
N GLY A 292 18.09 -9.99 0.61
CA GLY A 292 17.25 -10.81 -0.29
C GLY A 292 17.99 -11.47 -1.46
N ILE A 293 19.14 -10.90 -1.86
CA ILE A 293 20.05 -11.40 -2.90
C ILE A 293 20.62 -12.79 -2.55
N GLU A 294 20.78 -13.11 -1.27
CA GLU A 294 21.40 -14.37 -0.84
C GLU A 294 20.45 -15.58 -0.99
N LEU A 295 19.14 -15.37 -0.84
CA LEU A 295 18.16 -16.45 -1.03
C LEU A 295 18.11 -16.93 -2.48
N GLN A 296 18.30 -16.03 -3.45
CA GLN A 296 18.41 -16.41 -4.86
C GLN A 296 19.68 -17.22 -5.07
N LYS A 297 20.84 -16.73 -4.61
CA LYS A 297 22.11 -17.49 -4.67
C LYS A 297 22.02 -18.88 -4.04
N ILE A 298 21.34 -19.02 -2.90
CA ILE A 298 21.09 -20.31 -2.24
C ILE A 298 20.18 -21.20 -3.11
N SER A 299 19.13 -20.65 -3.71
CA SER A 299 18.27 -21.37 -4.67
C SER A 299 19.06 -21.85 -5.89
N ASP A 300 19.92 -21.00 -6.44
CA ASP A 300 20.74 -21.30 -7.62
C ASP A 300 21.80 -22.36 -7.29
N LEU A 301 22.44 -22.28 -6.13
CA LEU A 301 23.32 -23.33 -5.57
C LEU A 301 22.59 -24.66 -5.39
N ILE A 302 21.35 -24.65 -4.88
CA ILE A 302 20.54 -25.87 -4.75
C ILE A 302 20.23 -26.47 -6.13
N VAL A 303 19.88 -25.64 -7.12
CA VAL A 303 19.68 -26.08 -8.51
C VAL A 303 20.95 -26.68 -9.09
N ASP A 304 22.11 -26.05 -8.91
CA ASP A 304 23.37 -26.51 -9.50
C ASP A 304 23.95 -27.76 -8.80
N VAL A 305 23.70 -27.93 -7.50
CA VAL A 305 23.99 -29.19 -6.79
C VAL A 305 23.01 -30.28 -7.21
N ASN A 306 21.72 -29.99 -7.37
CA ASN A 306 20.72 -30.93 -7.88
C ASN A 306 21.02 -31.40 -9.33
N LYS A 307 21.70 -30.59 -10.15
CA LYS A 307 22.22 -31.00 -11.48
C LYS A 307 23.44 -31.94 -11.40
N LYS A 308 24.28 -31.77 -10.38
CA LYS A 308 25.56 -32.50 -10.21
C LYS A 308 25.42 -33.81 -9.42
N LEU A 309 24.22 -34.13 -8.94
CA LEU A 309 23.90 -35.36 -8.20
C LEU A 309 23.13 -36.36 -9.06
N ASP A 310 23.74 -37.52 -9.29
CA ASP A 310 23.22 -38.57 -10.18
C ASP A 310 22.17 -39.47 -9.50
N CYS A 311 21.05 -38.82 -9.14
CA CYS A 311 19.92 -39.38 -8.38
C CYS A 311 18.70 -39.68 -9.27
N THR A 312 17.86 -40.61 -8.83
CA THR A 312 16.60 -40.96 -9.51
C THR A 312 15.53 -39.87 -9.31
N GLU A 313 14.52 -39.82 -10.18
CA GLU A 313 13.49 -38.76 -10.13
C GLU A 313 12.69 -38.72 -8.83
N LYS A 314 12.39 -39.87 -8.23
CA LYS A 314 11.67 -39.93 -6.94
C LYS A 314 12.47 -39.33 -5.79
N GLU A 315 13.79 -39.42 -5.87
CA GLU A 315 14.69 -38.85 -4.88
C GLU A 315 14.83 -37.35 -5.09
N LYS A 316 14.97 -36.91 -6.35
CA LYS A 316 14.90 -35.49 -6.73
C LYS A 316 13.59 -34.86 -6.24
N SER A 317 12.46 -35.55 -6.39
CA SER A 317 11.14 -35.11 -5.89
C SER A 317 11.06 -35.06 -4.34
N CYS A 318 11.54 -36.09 -3.65
CA CYS A 318 11.52 -36.14 -2.18
C CYS A 318 12.47 -35.10 -1.55
N LEU A 319 13.68 -34.96 -2.11
CA LEU A 319 14.66 -33.94 -1.71
C LEU A 319 14.11 -32.54 -1.98
N ALA A 320 13.48 -32.32 -3.15
CA ALA A 320 12.79 -31.06 -3.46
C ALA A 320 11.62 -30.77 -2.50
N CYS A 321 10.95 -31.78 -1.95
CA CYS A 321 9.90 -31.60 -0.93
C CYS A 321 10.47 -31.12 0.42
N GLU A 322 11.59 -31.70 0.88
CA GLU A 322 12.27 -31.22 2.10
C GLU A 322 12.94 -29.85 1.88
N GLN A 323 13.60 -29.63 0.73
CA GLN A 323 14.11 -28.33 0.30
C GLN A 323 13.00 -27.27 0.31
N LYS A 324 11.85 -27.54 -0.32
CA LYS A 324 10.68 -26.63 -0.34
C LYS A 324 10.17 -26.34 1.07
N LYS A 325 10.11 -27.31 1.99
CA LYS A 325 9.70 -27.09 3.39
C LYS A 325 10.67 -26.16 4.13
N VAL A 326 11.97 -26.42 4.06
CA VAL A 326 12.99 -25.59 4.73
C VAL A 326 13.03 -24.18 4.14
N LEU A 327 12.98 -24.07 2.81
CA LEU A 327 12.96 -22.78 2.11
C LEU A 327 11.66 -22.00 2.42
N PHE A 328 10.51 -22.67 2.50
CA PHE A 328 9.23 -22.07 2.88
C PHE A 328 9.26 -21.51 4.31
N ASP A 329 9.79 -22.26 5.28
CA ASP A 329 9.89 -21.81 6.67
C ASP A 329 10.90 -20.65 6.84
N LEU A 330 12.02 -20.69 6.10
CA LEU A 330 12.98 -19.56 6.05
C LEU A 330 12.35 -18.32 5.39
N ASN A 331 11.67 -18.48 4.25
CA ASN A 331 11.00 -17.39 3.52
C ASN A 331 9.86 -16.78 4.36
N LYS A 332 9.06 -17.61 5.05
CA LYS A 332 8.02 -17.20 6.01
C LYS A 332 8.61 -16.40 7.19
N ARG A 333 9.75 -16.82 7.74
CA ARG A 333 10.49 -16.07 8.78
C ARG A 333 11.09 -14.77 8.25
N LEU A 334 11.65 -14.77 7.04
CA LEU A 334 12.20 -13.57 6.41
C LEU A 334 11.10 -12.54 6.10
N LYS A 335 9.97 -12.95 5.50
CA LYS A 335 8.79 -12.08 5.29
C LYS A 335 8.31 -11.45 6.60
N LYS A 336 8.26 -12.22 7.70
CA LYS A 336 7.94 -11.69 9.04
C LYS A 336 8.99 -10.71 9.56
N SER A 337 10.28 -10.98 9.32
CA SER A 337 11.39 -10.09 9.70
C SER A 337 11.36 -8.75 8.93
N ILE A 338 11.13 -8.80 7.61
CA ILE A 338 10.99 -7.62 6.74
C ILE A 338 9.77 -6.79 7.17
N ALA A 339 8.62 -7.42 7.41
CA ALA A 339 7.41 -6.74 7.89
C ALA A 339 7.63 -6.05 9.25
N LEU A 340 8.32 -6.70 10.19
CA LEU A 340 8.71 -6.08 11.47
C LEU A 340 9.69 -4.91 11.28
N SER A 341 10.68 -5.05 10.38
CA SER A 341 11.64 -3.99 10.06
C SER A 341 10.95 -2.76 9.46
N ASN A 342 10.01 -2.98 8.53
CA ASN A 342 9.18 -1.92 7.95
C ASN A 342 8.31 -1.24 9.03
N LYS A 343 7.62 -1.99 9.89
CA LYS A 343 6.83 -1.42 10.99
C LYS A 343 7.69 -0.60 11.97
N VAL A 344 8.93 -1.02 12.25
CA VAL A 344 9.89 -0.24 13.07
C VAL A 344 10.37 1.03 12.34
N ARG A 345 10.51 0.99 11.02
CA ARG A 345 10.85 2.16 10.18
C ARG A 345 9.69 3.17 10.11
N GLU A 346 8.47 2.70 9.94
CA GLU A 346 7.24 3.50 9.90
C GLU A 346 7.00 4.21 11.25
N ARG A 347 6.95 3.47 12.37
CA ARG A 347 6.77 4.08 13.71
C ARG A 347 7.93 5.03 14.09
N ARG A 348 9.14 4.85 13.53
CA ARG A 348 10.25 5.82 13.71
C ARG A 348 10.02 7.12 12.93
N LEU A 349 9.52 7.04 11.70
CA LEU A 349 9.23 8.21 10.86
C LEU A 349 8.04 9.01 11.41
N GLU A 350 7.00 8.32 11.87
CA GLU A 350 5.85 8.90 12.58
C GLU A 350 6.28 9.65 13.86
N LEU A 351 7.16 9.05 14.68
CA LEU A 351 7.71 9.71 15.87
C LEU A 351 8.49 10.98 15.53
N GLU A 352 9.30 10.95 14.47
CA GLU A 352 10.06 12.14 14.04
C GLU A 352 9.14 13.22 13.44
N ASN A 353 8.03 12.83 12.79
CA ASN A 353 6.99 13.76 12.32
C ASN A 353 6.27 14.45 13.50
N VAL A 354 5.86 13.71 14.53
CA VAL A 354 5.26 14.29 15.76
C VAL A 354 6.24 15.25 16.45
N ARG A 355 7.51 14.89 16.52
CA ARG A 355 8.58 15.76 17.06
C ARG A 355 8.89 16.96 16.16
N CYS A 356 8.75 16.84 14.84
CA CYS A 356 8.79 17.97 13.91
C CYS A 356 7.64 18.94 14.19
N MET A 357 6.41 18.44 14.30
CA MET A 357 5.24 19.25 14.65
C MET A 357 5.38 19.93 16.02
N ARG A 358 5.93 19.26 17.05
CA ARG A 358 6.26 19.92 18.32
C ARG A 358 7.30 21.03 18.14
N ARG A 359 8.41 20.80 17.41
CA ARG A 359 9.43 21.84 17.14
C ARG A 359 8.84 23.03 16.38
N ILE A 360 7.92 22.81 15.43
CA ILE A 360 7.22 23.88 14.71
C ILE A 360 6.29 24.65 15.65
N TYR A 361 5.55 23.97 16.53
CA TYR A 361 4.71 24.60 17.55
C TYR A 361 5.53 25.45 18.54
N GLU A 362 6.65 24.91 19.05
CA GLU A 362 7.53 25.62 19.98
C GLU A 362 8.25 26.80 19.31
N SER A 363 8.66 26.65 18.05
CA SER A 363 9.19 27.74 17.22
C SER A 363 8.15 28.85 17.03
N LYS A 364 6.90 28.51 16.69
CA LYS A 364 5.80 29.50 16.59
C LYS A 364 5.51 30.19 17.92
N LYS A 365 5.60 29.49 19.07
CA LYS A 365 5.50 30.13 20.39
C LYS A 365 6.65 31.12 20.62
N GLN A 366 7.87 30.80 20.19
CA GLN A 366 9.05 31.65 20.38
C GLN A 366 9.14 32.83 19.40
N SER A 367 8.69 32.69 18.15
CA SER A 367 8.67 33.77 17.15
C SER A 367 7.56 34.78 17.41
N CYS A 368 6.50 34.38 18.12
CA CYS A 368 5.44 35.28 18.56
C CYS A 368 5.95 36.26 19.65
N ASN A 369 6.41 37.44 19.22
CA ASN A 369 6.75 38.55 20.14
C ASN A 369 5.59 38.91 21.08
N TYR A 370 4.34 38.73 20.63
CA TYR A 370 3.15 38.95 21.43
C TYR A 370 3.07 37.98 22.62
N CYS A 371 3.35 36.68 22.44
CA CYS A 371 3.42 35.73 23.55
C CYS A 371 4.50 36.11 24.58
N LYS A 372 5.67 36.60 24.12
CA LYS A 372 6.73 37.08 25.02
C LYS A 372 6.35 38.35 25.80
N GLN A 373 5.56 39.26 25.20
CA GLN A 373 4.98 40.41 25.89
C GLN A 373 3.85 40.02 26.86
N PHE A 374 3.04 39.01 26.50
CA PHE A 374 1.94 38.51 27.32
C PHE A 374 2.47 37.74 28.55
N GLU A 375 3.47 36.86 28.38
CA GLU A 375 4.16 36.19 29.48
C GLU A 375 4.91 37.20 30.38
N LYS A 376 5.62 38.20 29.83
CA LYS A 376 6.24 39.25 30.66
C LYS A 376 5.23 40.12 31.41
N SER A 377 4.08 40.42 30.80
CA SER A 377 3.02 41.20 31.47
C SER A 377 2.33 40.40 32.57
N THR A 378 2.05 39.11 32.35
CA THR A 378 1.42 38.24 33.36
C THR A 378 2.37 37.83 34.49
N LEU A 379 3.68 37.70 34.23
CA LEU A 379 4.69 37.56 35.30
C LEU A 379 4.82 38.83 36.15
N LYS A 380 4.89 40.02 35.52
CA LYS A 380 4.88 41.31 36.26
C LYS A 380 3.60 41.55 37.07
N LEU A 381 2.50 40.89 36.73
CA LEU A 381 1.24 40.89 37.50
C LEU A 381 1.17 39.77 38.55
N ARG A 382 2.16 38.87 38.59
CA ARG A 382 2.29 37.80 39.59
C ARG A 382 3.25 38.17 40.73
N ASP A 383 4.30 38.91 40.40
CA ASP A 383 5.30 39.37 41.37
C ASP A 383 4.81 40.57 42.21
N ALA A 384 3.65 41.13 41.87
CA ALA A 384 2.98 42.22 42.60
C ALA A 384 1.77 41.68 43.40
N ASP A 385 2.03 41.32 44.66
CA ASP A 385 1.05 41.04 45.73
C ASP A 385 -0.14 40.14 45.39
N SER A 386 0.07 38.82 45.48
CA SER A 386 -0.90 37.81 46.00
C SER A 386 -2.36 37.82 45.50
N VAL A 387 -2.66 38.40 44.34
CA VAL A 387 -4.00 38.44 43.75
C VAL A 387 -4.30 37.18 42.94
N ASP A 388 -5.27 36.40 43.42
CA ASP A 388 -5.91 35.33 42.66
C ASP A 388 -6.82 35.91 41.56
N ILE A 389 -6.64 35.47 40.31
CA ILE A 389 -7.32 36.04 39.13
C ILE A 389 -8.68 35.35 38.91
N SER A 390 -9.53 35.48 39.92
CA SER A 390 -10.98 35.35 39.77
C SER A 390 -11.56 36.62 39.14
N LYS A 391 -12.85 36.57 38.73
CA LYS A 391 -13.56 37.66 38.00
C LYS A 391 -13.65 39.02 38.71
N SER A 392 -13.10 39.16 39.91
CA SER A 392 -13.32 40.28 40.84
C SER A 392 -12.41 41.51 40.63
N ASN A 393 -11.21 41.36 40.06
CA ASN A 393 -10.19 42.43 40.08
C ASN A 393 -10.11 43.34 38.83
N ILE A 394 -10.98 43.16 37.82
CA ILE A 394 -10.99 43.98 36.59
C ILE A 394 -11.19 45.49 36.89
N GLY A 395 -11.87 45.82 37.99
CA GLY A 395 -12.12 47.20 38.43
C GLY A 395 -10.87 48.06 38.75
N LYS A 396 -9.66 47.47 38.71
CA LYS A 396 -8.38 48.18 38.86
C LYS A 396 -7.80 48.73 37.54
N LEU A 397 -8.32 48.34 36.37
CA LEU A 397 -7.91 48.89 35.06
C LEU A 397 -8.51 50.29 34.76
N LYS A 398 -8.55 51.18 35.75
CA LYS A 398 -9.04 52.56 35.62
C LYS A 398 -7.96 53.48 35.06
N GLN A 399 -7.79 53.51 33.73
CA GLN A 399 -7.24 54.69 33.07
C GLN A 399 -8.35 55.75 32.89
N PRO A 400 -8.10 57.06 33.12
CA PRO A 400 -9.19 58.04 33.23
C PRO A 400 -9.97 58.32 31.94
N ASN A 401 -9.30 58.26 30.77
CA ASN A 401 -9.80 58.87 29.53
C ASN A 401 -10.08 57.83 28.42
N CYS A 402 -10.76 56.74 28.73
CA CYS A 402 -11.19 55.73 27.74
C CYS A 402 -12.70 55.52 27.81
N SER A 403 -13.40 55.51 26.67
CA SER A 403 -14.85 55.27 26.60
C SER A 403 -15.19 53.82 26.99
N GLU A 404 -16.41 53.60 27.50
CA GLU A 404 -16.85 52.25 27.91
C GLU A 404 -16.91 51.28 26.71
N GLU A 405 -17.27 51.77 25.53
CA GLU A 405 -17.24 51.01 24.26
C GLU A 405 -15.84 50.43 24.01
N ARG A 406 -14.81 51.27 24.11
CA ARG A 406 -13.41 50.87 23.87
C ARG A 406 -12.85 49.96 24.98
N LYS A 407 -13.43 50.01 26.18
CA LYS A 407 -13.16 49.01 27.24
C LYS A 407 -13.81 47.66 26.91
N ALA A 408 -15.02 47.66 26.36
CA ALA A 408 -15.71 46.45 25.91
C ALA A 408 -14.99 45.78 24.73
N GLU A 409 -14.49 46.55 23.76
CA GLU A 409 -13.61 46.06 22.68
C GLU A 409 -12.37 45.34 23.23
N ILE A 410 -11.66 45.98 24.17
CA ILE A 410 -10.46 45.40 24.82
C ILE A 410 -10.82 44.11 25.60
N HIS A 411 -11.94 44.09 26.30
CA HIS A 411 -12.42 42.90 27.00
C HIS A 411 -12.78 41.76 26.02
N CYS A 412 -13.36 42.08 24.87
CA CYS A 412 -13.65 41.10 23.81
C CYS A 412 -12.37 40.46 23.29
N MET A 413 -11.40 41.28 22.83
CA MET A 413 -10.11 40.81 22.31
C MET A 413 -9.34 39.95 23.34
N LEU A 414 -9.35 40.33 24.62
CA LEU A 414 -8.71 39.55 25.68
C LEU A 414 -9.39 38.19 25.92
N SER A 415 -10.72 38.10 25.77
CA SER A 415 -11.48 36.85 25.87
C SER A 415 -11.21 35.91 24.68
N GLU A 416 -11.08 36.46 23.47
CA GLU A 416 -10.68 35.70 22.27
C GLU A 416 -9.25 35.16 22.42
N LEU A 417 -8.32 35.98 22.91
CA LEU A 417 -6.94 35.59 23.17
C LEU A 417 -6.81 34.50 24.25
N ASP A 418 -7.61 34.55 25.32
CA ASP A 418 -7.62 33.47 26.31
C ASP A 418 -8.18 32.16 25.74
N ASN A 419 -9.23 32.23 24.91
CA ASN A 419 -9.75 31.05 24.18
C ASN A 419 -8.69 30.45 23.23
N GLN A 420 -7.96 31.28 22.48
CA GLN A 420 -6.84 30.82 21.63
C GLN A 420 -5.72 30.17 22.46
N ASN A 421 -5.35 30.74 23.61
CA ASN A 421 -4.34 30.15 24.49
C ASN A 421 -4.79 28.79 25.06
N ARG A 422 -6.08 28.64 25.44
CA ARG A 422 -6.66 27.37 25.89
C ARG A 422 -6.62 26.30 24.80
N GLN A 423 -6.96 26.66 23.56
CA GLN A 423 -6.85 25.76 22.39
C GLN A 423 -5.40 25.30 22.17
N LEU A 424 -4.43 26.22 22.21
CA LEU A 424 -3.00 25.88 22.06
C LEU A 424 -2.49 24.95 23.17
N LEU A 425 -2.93 25.15 24.42
CA LEU A 425 -2.62 24.26 25.53
C LEU A 425 -3.18 22.84 25.33
N PHE A 426 -4.42 22.73 24.84
CA PHE A 426 -5.04 21.44 24.50
C PHE A 426 -4.29 20.72 23.37
N TYR A 427 -3.94 21.40 22.29
CA TYR A 427 -3.11 20.83 21.22
C TYR A 427 -1.73 20.35 21.73
N ARG A 428 -1.13 21.06 22.68
CA ARG A 428 0.14 20.64 23.31
C ARG A 428 0.00 19.36 24.14
N GLN A 429 -1.13 19.16 24.83
CA GLN A 429 -1.43 17.93 25.55
C GLN A 429 -1.60 16.76 24.57
N LEU A 430 -2.44 16.92 23.56
CA LEU A 430 -2.70 15.90 22.53
C LEU A 430 -1.41 15.42 21.83
N LEU A 431 -0.55 16.34 21.38
CA LEU A 431 0.75 15.98 20.77
C LEU A 431 1.68 15.22 21.73
N THR A 432 1.58 15.48 23.03
CA THR A 432 2.41 14.83 24.07
C THR A 432 1.87 13.44 24.44
N GLU A 433 0.58 13.19 24.26
CA GLU A 433 -0.03 11.87 24.41
C GLU A 433 0.21 11.00 23.17
N GLN A 434 0.12 11.58 21.97
CA GLN A 434 0.50 10.93 20.71
C GLN A 434 1.97 10.49 20.70
N GLU A 435 2.91 11.35 21.12
CA GLU A 435 4.33 10.98 21.20
C GLU A 435 4.56 9.75 22.11
N LYS A 436 3.95 9.73 23.30
CA LYS A 436 4.03 8.58 24.22
C LYS A 436 3.45 7.29 23.64
N SER A 437 2.34 7.39 22.92
CA SER A 437 1.69 6.23 22.27
C SER A 437 2.61 5.62 21.20
N VAL A 438 3.15 6.45 20.30
CA VAL A 438 4.07 6.00 19.25
C VAL A 438 5.38 5.45 19.84
N GLU A 439 5.89 6.02 20.94
CA GLU A 439 7.05 5.47 21.65
C GLU A 439 6.79 4.08 22.25
N GLN A 440 5.62 3.84 22.85
CA GLN A 440 5.23 2.53 23.37
C GLN A 440 5.10 1.48 22.25
N GLU A 441 4.46 1.84 21.14
CA GLU A 441 4.39 0.96 19.96
C GLU A 441 5.77 0.66 19.37
N LEU A 442 6.67 1.65 19.31
CA LEU A 442 8.03 1.48 18.82
C LEU A 442 8.88 0.58 19.73
N GLN A 443 8.65 0.61 21.05
CA GLN A 443 9.27 -0.33 22.00
C GLN A 443 8.76 -1.77 21.77
N LEU A 444 7.44 -1.94 21.65
CA LEU A 444 6.83 -3.25 21.37
C LEU A 444 7.27 -3.83 20.03
N ALA A 445 7.41 -3.00 19.00
CA ALA A 445 7.89 -3.43 17.67
C ALA A 445 9.36 -3.91 17.72
N LYS A 446 10.25 -3.20 18.43
CA LYS A 446 11.64 -3.62 18.67
C LYS A 446 11.72 -4.95 19.42
N TYR A 447 10.96 -5.09 20.52
CA TYR A 447 10.92 -6.33 21.30
C TYR A 447 10.53 -7.54 20.44
N ASN A 448 9.52 -7.38 19.58
CA ASN A 448 9.13 -8.43 18.63
C ASN A 448 10.19 -8.71 17.56
N GLN A 449 10.93 -7.69 17.09
CA GLN A 449 12.04 -7.87 16.16
C GLN A 449 13.19 -8.68 16.80
N ASP A 450 13.53 -8.41 18.06
CA ASP A 450 14.61 -9.11 18.76
C ASP A 450 14.23 -10.54 19.18
N GLN A 451 12.95 -10.81 19.47
CA GLN A 451 12.43 -12.18 19.62
C GLN A 451 12.50 -13.00 18.31
N VAL A 452 12.27 -12.37 17.15
CA VAL A 452 12.46 -13.04 15.85
C VAL A 452 13.95 -13.30 15.59
N ARG A 453 14.84 -12.35 15.91
CA ARG A 453 16.30 -12.54 15.82
C ARG A 453 16.79 -13.69 16.70
N SER A 454 16.45 -13.71 17.98
CA SER A 454 16.90 -14.75 18.92
C SER A 454 16.49 -16.16 18.46
N SER A 455 15.23 -16.32 18.04
CA SER A 455 14.72 -17.59 17.50
C SER A 455 15.40 -18.02 16.20
N THR A 456 15.89 -17.07 15.40
CA THR A 456 16.61 -17.34 14.15
C THR A 456 18.04 -17.80 14.45
N THR A 457 18.74 -17.15 15.38
CA THR A 457 20.04 -17.59 15.89
C THR A 457 19.98 -18.98 16.53
N THR A 458 18.92 -19.30 17.28
CA THR A 458 18.71 -20.66 17.84
C THR A 458 18.59 -21.72 16.74
N VAL A 459 17.89 -21.42 15.63
CA VAL A 459 17.81 -22.34 14.47
C VAL A 459 19.17 -22.48 13.79
N LYS A 460 19.86 -21.36 13.47
CA LYS A 460 21.22 -21.38 12.88
C LYS A 460 22.17 -22.27 13.68
N ASN A 461 22.21 -22.09 15.00
CA ASN A 461 23.09 -22.85 15.89
C ASN A 461 22.73 -24.34 15.95
N ARG A 462 21.44 -24.70 15.88
CA ARG A 462 21.00 -26.12 15.78
C ARG A 462 21.44 -26.76 14.46
N THR A 463 21.25 -26.07 13.33
CA THR A 463 21.65 -26.56 12.01
C THR A 463 23.16 -26.76 11.92
N VAL A 464 23.96 -25.80 12.40
CA VAL A 464 25.43 -25.91 12.46
C VAL A 464 25.87 -27.07 13.37
N ALA A 465 25.27 -27.22 14.56
CA ALA A 465 25.57 -28.33 15.47
C ALA A 465 25.21 -29.71 14.88
N GLN A 466 24.17 -29.79 14.05
CA GLN A 466 23.84 -30.99 13.28
C GLN A 466 24.90 -31.26 12.21
N VAL A 467 25.28 -30.28 11.38
CA VAL A 467 26.32 -30.42 10.34
C VAL A 467 27.64 -30.94 10.94
N ILE A 468 28.08 -30.41 12.08
CA ILE A 468 29.31 -30.84 12.76
C ILE A 468 29.22 -32.31 13.23
N ARG A 469 28.04 -32.76 13.72
CA ARG A 469 27.81 -34.17 14.08
C ARG A 469 27.83 -35.08 12.86
N PHE A 470 27.13 -34.70 11.79
CA PHE A 470 27.11 -35.48 10.54
C PHE A 470 28.50 -35.60 9.94
N ARG A 471 29.28 -34.51 9.89
CA ARG A 471 30.64 -34.55 9.33
C ARG A 471 31.54 -35.59 10.02
N ARG A 472 31.48 -35.67 11.36
CA ARG A 472 32.21 -36.68 12.14
C ARG A 472 31.79 -38.12 11.82
N MET A 473 30.53 -38.35 11.42
CA MET A 473 30.08 -39.68 10.98
C MET A 473 30.61 -40.01 9.58
N ILE A 474 30.63 -39.05 8.64
CA ILE A 474 31.23 -39.24 7.30
C ILE A 474 32.72 -39.59 7.40
N ASP A 475 33.46 -38.84 8.23
CA ASP A 475 34.90 -39.05 8.36
C ASP A 475 35.22 -40.39 9.05
N ALA A 476 34.33 -40.91 9.90
CA ALA A 476 34.41 -42.26 10.47
C ALA A 476 33.99 -43.37 9.47
N GLU A 477 32.96 -43.15 8.66
CA GLU A 477 32.51 -44.07 7.61
C GLU A 477 33.60 -44.26 6.54
N LYS A 478 34.31 -43.19 6.17
CA LYS A 478 35.48 -43.27 5.29
C LYS A 478 36.61 -44.12 5.86
N GLN A 479 36.89 -44.01 7.16
CA GLN A 479 37.89 -44.84 7.84
C GLN A 479 37.46 -46.31 7.91
N LEU A 480 36.16 -46.58 8.02
CA LEU A 480 35.61 -47.94 7.99
C LEU A 480 35.77 -48.56 6.61
N ASN A 481 35.45 -47.82 5.55
CA ASN A 481 35.54 -48.29 4.17
C ASN A 481 36.99 -48.50 3.73
N SER A 482 37.93 -47.61 4.06
CA SER A 482 39.35 -47.85 3.75
C SER A 482 39.90 -49.10 4.45
N SER A 483 39.46 -49.37 5.69
CA SER A 483 39.80 -50.60 6.39
C SER A 483 39.06 -51.85 5.87
N LEU A 484 38.04 -51.68 5.04
CA LEU A 484 37.37 -52.77 4.33
C LEU A 484 38.11 -53.07 3.02
N ASP A 485 38.46 -52.04 2.25
CA ASP A 485 39.23 -52.15 1.01
C ASP A 485 40.60 -52.82 1.24
N GLU A 486 41.33 -52.44 2.30
CA GLU A 486 42.58 -53.12 2.72
C GLU A 486 42.38 -54.62 2.96
N LYS A 487 41.27 -55.01 3.62
CA LYS A 487 40.97 -56.43 3.89
C LYS A 487 40.54 -57.19 2.63
N CYS A 488 39.85 -56.53 1.71
CA CYS A 488 39.52 -57.09 0.41
C CYS A 488 40.77 -57.31 -0.47
N LEU A 489 41.75 -56.39 -0.43
CA LEU A 489 43.07 -56.62 -1.06
C LEU A 489 43.78 -57.83 -0.45
N MET A 490 43.87 -57.91 0.88
CA MET A 490 44.52 -59.03 1.57
C MET A 490 43.87 -60.39 1.23
N LEU A 491 42.54 -60.44 1.11
CA LEU A 491 41.82 -61.65 0.69
C LEU A 491 42.03 -61.98 -0.79
N SER A 492 42.12 -60.97 -1.66
CA SER A 492 42.43 -61.13 -3.09
C SER A 492 43.81 -61.75 -3.29
N ASP A 493 44.83 -61.23 -2.60
CA ASP A 493 46.21 -61.73 -2.70
C ASP A 493 46.35 -63.16 -2.14
N GLU A 494 45.58 -63.50 -1.10
CA GLU A 494 45.58 -64.86 -0.54
C GLU A 494 44.88 -65.87 -1.47
N LEU A 495 43.77 -65.49 -2.12
CA LEU A 495 43.18 -66.29 -3.20
C LEU A 495 44.14 -66.46 -4.37
N ALA A 496 44.83 -65.39 -4.78
CA ALA A 496 45.77 -65.43 -5.91
C ALA A 496 46.93 -66.42 -5.66
N LYS A 497 47.45 -66.49 -4.43
CA LYS A 497 48.46 -67.49 -4.03
C LYS A 497 47.90 -68.91 -4.09
N GLN A 498 46.68 -69.14 -3.60
CA GLN A 498 46.05 -70.47 -3.63
C GLN A 498 45.80 -70.93 -5.08
N CYS A 499 45.37 -70.02 -5.97
CA CYS A 499 45.26 -70.29 -7.41
C CYS A 499 46.60 -70.47 -8.15
N GLN A 500 47.74 -70.25 -7.49
CA GLN A 500 49.08 -70.61 -7.99
C GLN A 500 49.63 -71.91 -7.38
N GLN A 501 48.89 -72.54 -6.45
CA GLN A 501 49.24 -73.82 -5.82
C GLN A 501 48.38 -75.00 -6.30
N CYS A 502 47.38 -74.74 -7.15
CA CYS A 502 46.61 -75.74 -7.90
C CYS A 502 47.04 -75.78 -9.37
#